data_AF-A0A9W9MKS0-F1
#
_entry.id   AF-A0A9W9MKS0-F1
#
_cell.length_a   1.000
_cell.length_b   1.000
_cell.length_c   1.000
_cell.angle_alpha   90.00
_cell.angle_beta   90.00
_cell.angle_gamma   90.00
#
_symmetry.space_group_name_H-M   'P 1'
#
loop_
_entity.id
_entity.type
_entity.pdbx_description
1 polymer ?
#
loop_
_entity_poly.entity_id
_entity_poly.type
_entity_poly.pdbx_seq_one_letter_code
_entity_poly.pdbx_strand_id
1 'polypeptide(L)' 'MGILGHWITPDFEKRDELLEFTEINGPHSGENLAEVVLKMLAELDIALKLLTIIGDNAGNNGTLCDSLYD' A
#
# COMPACT_ATOMS: atom_id res chain seq x y z
N MET A 1 -7.84 2.19 -6.56
CA MET A 1 -7.30 2.06 -5.21
C MET A 1 -6.62 3.35 -4.82
N GLY A 2 -6.96 3.89 -3.66
CA GLY A 2 -6.23 4.99 -3.04
C GLY A 2 -5.37 4.46 -1.90
N ILE A 3 -4.10 4.88 -1.84
CA ILE A 3 -3.18 4.51 -0.75
C ILE A 3 -2.74 5.79 -0.04
N LEU A 4 -3.00 5.84 1.27
CA LEU A 4 -2.56 6.92 2.14
C LEU A 4 -1.34 6.47 2.96
N GLY A 5 -0.26 7.22 2.86
CA GLY A 5 0.94 7.04 3.65
C GLY A 5 0.84 7.80 4.96
N HIS A 6 1.19 7.12 6.05
CA HIS A 6 1.26 7.70 7.40
C HIS A 6 2.64 7.48 7.98
N TRP A 7 3.37 8.57 8.28
CA TRP A 7 4.69 8.47 8.89
C TRP A 7 5.03 9.69 9.75
N ILE A 8 6.13 9.58 10.49
CA ILE A 8 6.72 10.67 11.28
C ILE A 8 8.06 11.05 10.62
N THR A 9 8.31 12.34 10.41
CA THR A 9 9.58 12.84 9.88
C THR A 9 10.69 12.82 10.94
N PRO A 10 11.98 12.98 10.57
CA PRO A 10 13.07 13.13 11.54
C PRO A 10 12.87 14.28 12.54
N ASP A 11 12.11 15.31 12.16
CA ASP A 11 11.76 16.46 13.00
C ASP A 11 10.52 16.21 13.88
N PHE A 12 10.07 14.95 13.99
CA PHE A 12 8.89 14.52 14.75
C PHE A 12 7.56 15.10 14.25
N GLU A 13 7.47 15.41 12.96
CA GLU A 13 6.23 15.88 12.35
C GLU A 13 5.43 14.73 11.75
N LYS A 14 4.13 14.70 12.00
CA LYS A 14 3.22 13.72 11.39
C LYS A 14 2.93 14.10 9.93
N ARG A 15 3.03 13.13 9.03
CA ARG A 15 2.63 13.23 7.63
C ARG A 15 1.50 12.25 7.34
N ASP A 16 0.52 12.75 6.60
CA ASP A 16 -0.60 11.99 6.05
C ASP A 16 -0.72 12.40 4.56
N GLU A 17 -0.24 11.57 3.65
CA GLU A 17 -0.13 11.93 2.22
C GLU A 17 -0.68 10.84 1.31
N LEU A 18 -1.34 11.26 0.22
CA LEU A 18 -1.81 10.34 -0.82
C LEU A 18 -0.61 9.88 -1.65
N LEU A 19 -0.24 8.61 -1.52
CA LEU A 19 0.91 8.03 -2.22
C LEU A 19 0.53 7.46 -3.58
N GLU A 20 -0.68 6.93 -3.71
CA GLU A 20 -1.19 6.34 -4.95
C GLU A 20 -2.69 6.57 -5.09
N PHE A 21 -3.14 6.84 -6.31
CA PHE A 21 -4.54 6.95 -6.68
C PHE A 21 -4.75 6.47 -8.12
N THR A 22 -4.79 5.15 -8.27
CA THR A 22 -4.87 4.49 -9.59
C THR A 22 -6.12 3.64 -9.70
N GLU A 23 -6.75 3.63 -10.87
CA GLU A 23 -7.82 2.67 -11.18
C GLU A 23 -7.24 1.26 -11.37
N ILE A 24 -7.86 0.27 -10.74
CA ILE A 24 -7.41 -1.12 -10.90
C ILE A 24 -8.10 -1.72 -12.12
N ASN A 25 -7.29 -2.04 -13.12
CA ASN A 25 -7.76 -2.69 -14.33
C ASN A 25 -7.84 -4.20 -14.10
N GLY A 26 -9.01 -4.79 -14.32
CA GLY A 26 -9.24 -6.23 -14.10
C GLY A 26 -9.83 -6.55 -12.71
N PRO A 27 -9.76 -7.82 -12.26
CA PRO A 27 -10.31 -8.22 -10.97
C PRO A 27 -9.64 -7.49 -9.81
N HIS A 28 -10.40 -7.16 -8.77
CA HIS A 28 -9.85 -6.61 -7.52
C HIS A 28 -9.30 -7.74 -6.63
N SER A 29 -8.51 -8.65 -7.22
CA SER A 29 -7.88 -9.76 -6.51
C SER A 29 -6.69 -9.27 -5.67
N GLY A 30 -6.32 -10.03 -4.64
CA GLY A 30 -5.20 -9.69 -3.75
C GLY A 30 -3.90 -9.44 -4.51
N GLU A 31 -3.63 -10.25 -5.53
CA GLU A 31 -2.43 -10.17 -6.37
C GLU A 31 -2.35 -8.84 -7.13
N ASN A 32 -3.48 -8.41 -7.73
CA ASN A 32 -3.55 -7.15 -8.46
C ASN A 32 -3.42 -5.95 -7.51
N LEU A 33 -3.99 -6.05 -6.30
CA LEU A 33 -3.77 -5.03 -5.27
C LEU A 33 -2.29 -4.98 -4.86
N ALA A 34 -1.66 -6.15 -4.67
CA ALA A 34 -0.27 -6.28 -4.26
C ALA A 34 0.69 -5.70 -5.29
N GLU A 35 0.45 -5.93 -6.57
CA GLU A 35 1.25 -5.38 -7.66
C GLU A 35 1.28 -3.84 -7.61
N VAL A 36 0.13 -3.20 -7.39
CA VAL A 36 0.05 -1.74 -7.27
C VAL A 36 0.81 -1.24 -6.03
N VAL A 37 0.67 -1.94 -4.88
CA VAL A 37 1.39 -1.58 -3.65
C VAL A 37 2.91 -1.72 -3.86
N LEU A 38 3.39 -2.85 -4.39
CA LEU A 38 4.81 -3.11 -4.63
C LEU A 38 5.42 -2.10 -5.59
N LYS A 39 4.71 -1.78 -6.68
CA LYS A 39 5.14 -0.78 -7.65
C LYS A 39 5.31 0.59 -7.00
N MET A 40 4.30 1.05 -6.25
CA MET A 40 4.36 2.34 -5.53
C MET A 40 5.53 2.37 -4.53
N LEU A 41 5.71 1.30 -3.74
CA LEU A 41 6.80 1.22 -2.76
C LEU A 41 8.18 1.26 -3.41
N ALA A 42 8.33 0.63 -4.59
CA ALA A 42 9.57 0.64 -5.37
C ALA A 42 9.84 2.02 -6.00
N GLU A 43 8.83 2.66 -6.58
CA GLU A 43 8.94 4.00 -7.19
C GLU A 43 9.34 5.07 -6.17
N LEU A 44 8.89 4.93 -4.92
CA LEU A 44 9.22 5.84 -3.83
C LEU A 44 10.48 5.46 -3.04
N ASP A 45 11.08 4.29 -3.31
CA ASP A 45 12.21 3.73 -2.56
C ASP A 45 11.92 3.61 -1.04
N ILE A 46 10.74 3.09 -0.71
CA ILE A 46 10.25 2.95 0.68
C ILE A 46 9.81 1.53 1.04
N ALA A 47 10.08 0.52 0.20
CA ALA A 47 9.68 -0.86 0.46
C ALA A 47 10.14 -1.36 1.85
N LEU A 48 11.38 -1.05 2.25
CA LEU A 48 11.93 -1.42 3.57
C LEU A 48 11.37 -0.61 4.74
N LYS A 49 10.57 0.43 4.47
CA LYS A 49 9.94 1.29 5.47
C LYS A 49 8.47 0.93 5.71
N LEU A 50 7.91 -0.02 4.95
CA LEU A 50 6.56 -0.51 5.19
C LEU A 50 6.51 -1.28 6.52
N LEU A 51 5.65 -0.83 7.43
CA LEU A 51 5.44 -1.48 8.73
C LEU A 51 4.10 -2.21 8.81
N THR A 52 3.04 -1.57 8.34
CA THR A 52 1.67 -2.08 8.44
C THR A 52 0.80 -1.55 7.31
N ILE A 53 -0.20 -2.33 6.94
CA ILE A 53 -1.26 -1.95 6.01
C ILE A 53 -2.57 -1.98 6.79
N ILE A 54 -3.33 -0.88 6.69
CA ILE A 54 -4.65 -0.75 7.31
C ILE A 54 -5.66 -0.58 6.18
N GLY A 55 -6.64 -1.47 6.11
CA GLY A 55 -7.71 -1.47 5.12
C GLY A 55 -9.09 -1.52 5.76
N ASP A 56 -10.11 -1.50 4.92
CA ASP A 56 -11.50 -1.77 5.33
C ASP A 56 -11.73 -3.28 5.59
N ASN A 57 -12.99 -3.66 5.82
CA ASN A 57 -13.35 -5.08 6.01
C ASN A 57 -13.64 -5.77 4.66
N ALA A 58 -12.70 -5.70 3.72
CA ALA A 58 -12.76 -6.40 2.44
C ALA A 58 -11.89 -7.66 2.48
N GLY A 59 -12.43 -8.79 2.01
CA GLY A 59 -11.74 -10.09 2.06
C GLY A 59 -10.45 -10.14 1.23
N ASN A 60 -10.34 -9.31 0.20
CA ASN A 60 -9.13 -9.20 -0.62
C ASN A 60 -7.97 -8.50 0.09
N ASN A 61 -8.20 -7.82 1.22
CA ASN A 61 -7.12 -7.24 2.04
C ASN A 61 -6.24 -8.34 2.64
N GLY A 62 -6.83 -9.50 3.00
CA GLY A 62 -6.07 -10.66 3.48
C GLY A 62 -5.18 -11.24 2.37
N THR A 63 -5.78 -11.52 1.22
CA THR A 63 -5.05 -12.08 0.07
C THR A 63 -4.01 -11.11 -0.50
N LEU A 64 -4.24 -9.80 -0.40
CA LEU A 64 -3.25 -8.76 -0.71
C LEU A 64 -2.01 -8.95 0.17
N CYS A 65 -2.20 -9.05 1.48
CA CYS A 65 -1.09 -9.25 2.41
C CYS A 65 -0.35 -10.55 2.11
N ASP A 66 -1.07 -11.64 1.86
CA ASP A 66 -0.45 -12.93 1.49
C ASP A 66 0.43 -12.77 0.24
N SER A 67 -0.07 -12.13 -0.82
CA SER A 67 0.69 -11.85 -2.04
C SER A 67 1.87 -10.87 -1.88
N LEU A 68 1.91 -10.08 -0.80
CA LEU A 68 3.06 -9.20 -0.49
C LEU A 68 4.18 -9.93 0.25
N TYR A 69 3.88 -11.08 0.87
CA TYR A 69 4.84 -11.89 1.62
C TYR A 69 5.44 -13.05 0.82
N ASP A 70 4.84 -13.41 -0.32
CA ASP A 70 5.32 -14.44 -1.25
C ASP A 70 6.60 -14.03 -2.01
#